data_AF-A0A2E9N5P3-F1
#
_entry.id   AF-A0A2E9N5P3-F1
#
_cell.length_a   1.000
_cell.length_b   1.000
_cell.length_c   1.000
_cell.angle_alpha   90.00
_cell.angle_beta   90.00
_cell.angle_gamma   90.00
#
_symmetry.space_group_name_H-M   'P 1'
#
loop_
_entity.id
_entity.type
_entity.pdbx_description
1 polymer ?
#
loop_
_entity_poly.entity_id
_entity_poly.type
_entity_poly.pdbx_seq_one_letter_code
_entity_poly.pdbx_strand_id
1 'polypeptide(L)'
;MVAFHLYGQRTSPTEKLHRRNKSAGGDWIPGLKIKDILTKTRPISFEFFPPRNAEGIPAVLETMDELKPYCPDFVSVTYGAGGSTRAFTEEITLQIKRETGVEVMAHLTCVGQNKEEIHEVLQRLESEGVENIIALRGDPPRGSTEFVPVEGGFQHATDLLKHVQSNFRFGVAAACYPEGHTESVDLDTDLDYIKMKVDNGADFLVTQLFYDNRHYFDFLERAHAGGIDVPIIPGVLPVLNSAQVRRFTALSGSEIPPDLDKLLDKYADSDNSARDMGVEYATAQVRELWDAGVPGVHFYVLNRSYSVSRILDNLTISGHQRQD
;
A
#
# COMPACT_ATOMS: atom_id res chain seq x y z
N MET A 1 -36.67 30.84 -49.30
CA MET A 1 -35.19 30.89 -49.30
C MET A 1 -34.72 30.53 -47.90
N VAL A 2 -33.77 29.61 -47.83
CA VAL A 2 -33.22 28.90 -46.66
C VAL A 2 -32.82 29.82 -45.48
N ALA A 3 -33.11 29.41 -44.23
CA ALA A 3 -32.16 29.44 -43.10
C ALA A 3 -32.71 28.75 -41.83
N PHE A 4 -31.87 27.88 -41.26
CA PHE A 4 -32.05 27.00 -40.09
C PHE A 4 -31.53 27.65 -38.78
N HIS A 5 -32.09 27.22 -37.63
CA HIS A 5 -31.49 27.03 -36.28
C HIS A 5 -30.68 28.18 -35.61
N LEU A 6 -30.83 28.49 -34.31
CA LEU A 6 -30.38 27.65 -33.20
C LEU A 6 -31.10 27.99 -31.88
N TYR A 7 -31.56 26.93 -31.19
CA TYR A 7 -31.96 26.90 -29.78
C TYR A 7 -30.73 26.94 -28.87
N GLY A 8 -30.75 27.77 -27.82
CA GLY A 8 -29.72 27.81 -26.78
C GLY A 8 -29.89 26.66 -25.78
N GLN A 9 -28.90 25.77 -25.71
CA GLN A 9 -28.81 24.70 -24.71
C GLN A 9 -28.26 25.22 -23.38
N ARG A 10 -28.89 24.80 -22.28
CA ARG A 10 -28.41 24.99 -20.91
C ARG A 10 -27.25 24.02 -20.64
N THR A 11 -26.10 24.55 -20.27
CA THR A 11 -24.90 23.79 -19.86
C THR A 11 -25.05 23.25 -18.43
N SER A 12 -24.59 22.02 -18.20
CA SER A 12 -24.67 21.28 -16.93
C SER A 12 -23.62 21.74 -15.89
N PRO A 13 -23.78 21.41 -14.59
CA PRO A 13 -22.88 21.83 -13.51
C PRO A 13 -21.42 21.35 -13.61
N THR A 14 -21.14 20.36 -14.47
CA THR A 14 -19.81 19.76 -14.66
C THR A 14 -18.83 20.66 -15.43
N GLU A 15 -19.30 21.61 -16.24
CA GLU A 15 -18.44 22.51 -17.03
C GLU A 15 -17.91 23.72 -16.24
N LYS A 16 -18.43 23.99 -15.03
CA LYS A 16 -17.95 25.09 -14.19
C LYS A 16 -16.74 24.74 -13.33
N LEU A 17 -16.47 23.45 -13.09
CA LEU A 17 -15.27 23.02 -12.34
C LEU A 17 -14.00 23.05 -13.21
N HIS A 18 -14.12 22.82 -14.51
CA HIS A 18 -13.00 22.79 -15.46
C HIS A 18 -12.45 24.18 -15.87
N ARG A 19 -13.13 25.27 -15.48
CA ARG A 19 -12.72 26.65 -15.84
C ARG A 19 -12.01 27.42 -14.73
N ARG A 20 -11.84 26.86 -13.53
CA ARG A 20 -11.16 27.55 -12.42
C ARG A 20 -9.64 27.37 -12.34
N ASN A 21 -9.04 26.49 -13.15
CA ASN A 21 -7.59 26.21 -13.11
C ASN A 21 -6.78 26.70 -14.32
N LYS A 22 -7.27 27.69 -15.08
CA LYS A 22 -6.54 28.20 -16.27
C LYS A 22 -6.14 29.68 -16.24
N SER A 23 -6.16 30.33 -15.08
CA SER A 23 -5.76 31.74 -14.99
C SER A 23 -4.94 32.05 -13.73
N ALA A 24 -3.71 31.58 -13.72
CA ALA A 24 -2.54 32.26 -13.15
C ALA A 24 -1.32 31.41 -13.50
N GLY A 25 -0.26 32.01 -14.03
CA GLY A 25 1.03 31.34 -14.21
C GLY A 25 1.64 31.03 -12.85
N GLY A 26 1.20 29.92 -12.24
CA GLY A 26 1.84 29.28 -11.11
C GLY A 26 2.57 28.05 -11.63
N ASP A 27 3.88 28.00 -11.42
CA ASP A 27 4.66 26.78 -11.58
C ASP A 27 3.93 25.63 -10.88
N TRP A 28 3.80 24.50 -11.57
CA TRP A 28 3.42 23.24 -10.94
C TRP A 28 4.39 23.00 -9.78
N ILE A 29 3.89 22.99 -8.54
CA ILE A 29 4.69 22.49 -7.42
C ILE A 29 4.76 20.98 -7.66
N PRO A 30 5.95 20.39 -7.93
CA PRO A 30 6.07 18.94 -8.02
C PRO A 30 5.54 18.38 -6.70
N GLY A 31 4.57 17.48 -6.75
CA GLY A 31 3.98 16.97 -5.54
C GLY A 31 4.91 15.97 -4.87
N LEU A 32 4.48 15.50 -3.71
CA LEU A 32 5.38 14.93 -2.71
C LEU A 32 5.59 13.43 -2.99
N LYS A 33 6.76 13.06 -3.52
CA LYS A 33 7.13 11.64 -3.61
C LYS A 33 7.46 11.10 -2.22
N ILE A 34 7.06 9.87 -1.93
CA ILE A 34 7.28 9.24 -0.61
C ILE A 34 8.76 9.13 -0.28
N LYS A 35 9.64 8.95 -1.28
CA LYS A 35 11.09 9.00 -1.06
C LYS A 35 11.56 10.33 -0.47
N ASP A 36 10.93 11.45 -0.83
CA ASP A 36 11.27 12.76 -0.29
C ASP A 36 10.72 12.91 1.14
N ILE A 37 9.57 12.29 1.44
CA ILE A 37 9.03 12.18 2.82
C ILE A 37 10.02 11.43 3.71
N LEU A 38 10.53 10.29 3.24
CA LEU A 38 11.48 9.43 3.96
C LEU A 38 12.81 10.13 4.30
N THR A 39 13.18 11.20 3.58
CA THR A 39 14.38 12.00 3.92
C THR A 39 14.15 13.02 5.05
N LYS A 40 12.88 13.29 5.40
CA LYS A 40 12.49 14.37 6.33
C LYS A 40 11.86 13.87 7.61
N THR A 41 11.17 12.74 7.55
CA THR A 41 10.40 12.19 8.65
C THR A 41 10.43 10.66 8.62
N ARG A 42 9.87 10.05 9.66
CA ARG A 42 9.61 8.62 9.74
C ARG A 42 8.12 8.38 9.50
N PRO A 43 7.69 8.13 8.25
CA PRO A 43 6.26 8.14 7.93
C PRO A 43 5.47 7.07 8.68
N ILE A 44 4.26 7.43 9.09
CA ILE A 44 3.19 6.47 9.41
C ILE A 44 2.23 6.44 8.22
N SER A 45 1.88 5.22 7.79
CA SER A 45 1.03 5.03 6.62
C SER A 45 0.04 3.89 6.81
N PHE A 46 -1.08 3.96 6.08
CA PHE A 46 -2.20 3.02 6.20
C PHE A 46 -2.55 2.39 4.85
N GLU A 47 -2.71 1.07 4.83
CA GLU A 47 -3.13 0.32 3.64
C GLU A 47 -4.60 -0.12 3.73
N PHE A 48 -5.38 0.36 2.76
CA PHE A 48 -6.79 0.03 2.58
C PHE A 48 -7.00 -1.02 1.49
N PHE A 49 -8.14 -1.69 1.55
CA PHE A 49 -8.51 -2.75 0.61
C PHE A 49 -9.75 -2.34 -0.17
N PRO A 50 -9.78 -2.54 -1.51
CA PRO A 50 -10.99 -2.32 -2.28
C PRO A 50 -12.06 -3.30 -1.79
N PRO A 51 -13.31 -2.83 -1.61
CA PRO A 51 -14.41 -3.70 -1.23
C PRO A 51 -14.70 -4.71 -2.34
N ARG A 52 -15.48 -5.75 -2.02
CA ARG A 52 -15.91 -6.74 -3.03
C ARG A 52 -16.89 -6.18 -4.04
N ASN A 53 -17.58 -5.10 -3.69
CA ASN A 53 -18.63 -4.47 -4.48
C ASN A 53 -18.60 -2.94 -4.27
N ALA A 54 -19.16 -2.21 -5.22
CA ALA A 54 -19.12 -0.74 -5.23
C ALA A 54 -19.83 -0.12 -4.01
N GLU A 55 -20.86 -0.79 -3.47
CA GLU A 55 -21.59 -0.33 -2.29
C GLU A 55 -20.71 -0.27 -1.03
N GLY A 56 -19.57 -0.96 -1.02
CA GLY A 56 -18.61 -0.92 0.09
C GLY A 56 -17.63 0.24 0.04
N ILE A 57 -17.53 1.00 -1.06
CA ILE A 57 -16.56 2.10 -1.22
C ILE A 57 -16.76 3.18 -0.15
N PRO A 58 -17.99 3.64 0.14
CA PRO A 58 -18.22 4.65 1.19
C PRO A 58 -17.68 4.25 2.56
N ALA A 59 -17.77 2.97 2.95
CA ALA A 59 -17.26 2.48 4.24
C ALA A 59 -15.72 2.51 4.32
N VAL A 60 -15.04 2.31 3.18
CA VAL A 60 -13.57 2.46 3.12
C VAL A 60 -13.17 3.91 3.34
N LEU A 61 -13.87 4.84 2.69
CA LEU A 61 -13.62 6.27 2.82
C LEU A 61 -13.97 6.78 4.23
N GLU A 62 -15.04 6.29 4.84
CA GLU A 62 -15.39 6.59 6.24
C GLU A 62 -14.27 6.14 7.19
N THR A 63 -13.74 4.94 7.01
CA THR A 63 -12.60 4.45 7.81
C THR A 63 -11.37 5.33 7.64
N MET A 64 -11.13 5.83 6.43
CA MET A 64 -10.04 6.76 6.18
C MET A 64 -10.27 8.10 6.88
N ASP A 65 -11.48 8.65 6.86
CA ASP A 65 -11.83 9.86 7.60
C ASP A 65 -11.63 9.69 9.11
N GLU A 66 -11.93 8.51 9.66
CA GLU A 66 -11.65 8.16 11.06
C GLU A 66 -10.16 8.12 11.39
N LEU A 67 -9.32 7.77 10.42
CA LEU A 67 -7.86 7.68 10.57
C LEU A 67 -7.13 8.98 10.23
N LYS A 68 -7.78 9.92 9.53
CA LYS A 68 -7.23 11.23 9.16
C LYS A 68 -6.71 12.05 10.36
N PRO A 69 -7.33 12.05 11.55
CA PRO A 69 -6.80 12.74 12.72
C PRO A 69 -5.42 12.24 13.18
N TYR A 70 -5.00 11.03 12.77
CA TYR A 70 -3.66 10.53 13.03
C TYR A 70 -2.64 11.01 11.99
N CYS A 71 -3.01 11.92 11.09
CA CYS A 71 -2.11 12.59 10.16
C CYS A 71 -1.17 11.62 9.39
N PRO A 72 -1.70 10.59 8.70
CA PRO A 72 -0.84 9.67 7.93
C PRO A 72 -0.06 10.45 6.87
N ASP A 73 1.23 10.15 6.74
CA ASP A 73 2.10 10.77 5.75
C ASP A 73 1.74 10.33 4.32
N PHE A 74 1.27 9.08 4.18
CA PHE A 74 0.64 8.58 2.96
C PHE A 74 -0.31 7.43 3.26
N VAL A 75 -1.17 7.11 2.31
CA VAL A 75 -2.02 5.91 2.34
C VAL A 75 -1.80 5.09 1.08
N SER A 76 -2.09 3.80 1.16
CA SER A 76 -2.10 2.92 -0.02
C SER A 76 -3.45 2.23 -0.16
N VAL A 77 -3.79 1.86 -1.39
CA VAL A 77 -4.98 1.09 -1.71
C VAL A 77 -4.53 -0.15 -2.48
N THR A 78 -4.82 -1.32 -1.93
CA THR A 78 -4.39 -2.58 -2.55
C THR A 78 -5.05 -2.82 -3.89
N TYR A 79 -4.35 -3.55 -4.75
CA TYR A 79 -4.89 -4.00 -6.02
C TYR A 79 -5.60 -5.33 -5.82
N GLY A 80 -6.86 -5.43 -6.26
CA GLY A 80 -7.67 -6.63 -6.09
C GLY A 80 -6.98 -7.91 -6.55
N ALA A 81 -7.11 -8.99 -5.77
CA ALA A 81 -6.57 -10.30 -6.11
C ALA A 81 -6.98 -10.72 -7.54
N GLY A 82 -6.00 -11.12 -8.36
CA GLY A 82 -6.19 -11.46 -9.77
C GLY A 82 -6.78 -10.33 -10.64
N GLY A 83 -6.70 -9.06 -10.22
CA GLY A 83 -7.22 -7.90 -10.94
C GLY A 83 -8.73 -7.66 -10.81
N SER A 84 -9.42 -8.43 -9.97
CA SER A 84 -10.90 -8.46 -9.91
C SER A 84 -11.56 -7.15 -9.47
N THR A 85 -10.91 -6.36 -8.61
CA THR A 85 -11.42 -5.08 -8.08
C THR A 85 -10.54 -3.89 -8.48
N ARG A 86 -9.85 -4.00 -9.63
CA ARG A 86 -8.96 -2.94 -10.15
C ARG A 86 -9.65 -1.59 -10.30
N ALA A 87 -10.89 -1.59 -10.80
CA ALA A 87 -11.67 -0.37 -10.98
C ALA A 87 -11.93 0.33 -9.64
N PHE A 88 -12.25 -0.44 -8.59
CA PHE A 88 -12.47 0.11 -7.24
C PHE A 88 -11.15 0.59 -6.61
N THR A 89 -10.03 -0.07 -6.92
CA THR A 89 -8.70 0.37 -6.47
C THR A 89 -8.39 1.76 -7.03
N GLU A 90 -8.55 1.93 -8.35
CA GLU A 90 -8.33 3.19 -9.04
C GLU A 90 -9.33 4.25 -8.53
N GLU A 91 -10.61 3.93 -8.43
CA GLU A 91 -11.65 4.84 -7.93
C GLU A 91 -11.33 5.37 -6.53
N ILE A 92 -11.03 4.49 -5.57
CA ILE A 92 -10.68 4.88 -4.20
C ILE A 92 -9.39 5.71 -4.22
N THR A 93 -8.34 5.26 -4.91
CA THR A 93 -7.05 5.97 -5.00
C THR A 93 -7.25 7.41 -5.47
N LEU A 94 -7.98 7.59 -6.57
CA LEU A 94 -8.22 8.90 -7.17
C LEU A 94 -9.12 9.77 -6.30
N GLN A 95 -10.12 9.17 -5.64
CA GLN A 95 -10.98 9.90 -4.73
C GLN A 95 -10.20 10.44 -3.53
N ILE A 96 -9.36 9.60 -2.91
CA ILE A 96 -8.49 10.02 -1.80
C ILE A 96 -7.58 11.17 -2.24
N LYS A 97 -6.91 11.02 -3.39
CA LYS A 97 -5.98 12.04 -3.90
C LYS A 97 -6.68 13.39 -4.14
N ARG A 98 -7.92 13.38 -4.63
CA ARG A 98 -8.70 14.60 -4.92
C ARG A 98 -9.31 15.25 -3.68
N GLU A 99 -9.75 14.46 -2.70
CA GLU A 99 -10.64 14.95 -1.63
C GLU A 99 -9.93 15.19 -0.29
N THR A 100 -8.82 14.50 -0.02
CA THR A 100 -8.26 14.46 1.34
C THR A 100 -7.01 15.31 1.54
N GLY A 101 -6.25 15.53 0.45
CA GLY A 101 -4.91 16.12 0.49
C GLY A 101 -3.83 15.20 1.06
N VAL A 102 -4.16 13.97 1.43
CA VAL A 102 -3.20 12.94 1.87
C VAL A 102 -2.51 12.35 0.65
N GLU A 103 -1.20 12.12 0.73
CA GLU A 103 -0.46 11.50 -0.37
C GLU A 103 -0.88 10.04 -0.55
N VAL A 104 -0.94 9.57 -1.80
CA VAL A 104 -1.45 8.23 -2.11
C VAL A 104 -0.42 7.43 -2.89
N MET A 105 -0.18 6.21 -2.44
CA MET A 105 0.59 5.19 -3.15
C MET A 105 -0.35 4.17 -3.78
N ALA A 106 -0.49 4.19 -5.11
CA ALA A 106 -1.33 3.23 -5.81
C ALA A 106 -0.65 1.86 -5.92
N HIS A 107 -1.35 0.77 -5.56
CA HIS A 107 -0.85 -0.57 -5.86
C HIS A 107 -1.08 -0.87 -7.34
N LEU A 108 -0.06 -1.44 -7.99
CA LEU A 108 -0.15 -1.85 -9.39
C LEU A 108 0.45 -3.24 -9.57
N THR A 109 -0.35 -4.17 -10.09
CA THR A 109 0.07 -5.57 -10.29
C THR A 109 0.20 -5.96 -11.75
N CYS A 110 1.16 -6.84 -12.07
CA CYS A 110 1.31 -7.48 -13.37
C CYS A 110 0.17 -8.48 -13.71
N VAL A 111 -0.41 -9.13 -12.70
CA VAL A 111 -1.35 -10.24 -12.92
C VAL A 111 -2.58 -9.83 -13.72
N GLY A 112 -2.93 -10.64 -14.72
CA GLY A 112 -4.14 -10.48 -15.51
C GLY A 112 -4.14 -9.30 -16.49
N GLN A 113 -2.98 -8.70 -16.78
CA GLN A 113 -2.87 -7.53 -17.64
C GLN A 113 -1.67 -7.59 -18.58
N ASN A 114 -1.84 -7.15 -19.82
CA ASN A 114 -0.72 -6.97 -20.75
C ASN A 114 0.01 -5.63 -20.51
N LYS A 115 1.12 -5.43 -21.23
CA LYS A 115 1.96 -4.23 -21.08
C LYS A 115 1.22 -2.94 -21.45
N GLU A 116 0.40 -2.98 -22.48
CA GLU A 116 -0.36 -1.86 -22.99
C GLU A 116 -1.42 -1.40 -21.96
N GLU A 117 -2.19 -2.34 -21.40
CA GLU A 117 -3.17 -2.09 -20.35
C GLU A 117 -2.53 -1.46 -19.10
N ILE A 118 -1.37 -1.99 -18.68
CA ILE A 118 -0.62 -1.45 -17.54
C ILE A 118 -0.11 -0.04 -17.86
N HIS A 119 0.37 0.21 -19.08
CA HIS A 119 0.81 1.54 -19.50
C HIS A 119 -0.35 2.55 -19.47
N GLU A 120 -1.55 2.16 -19.91
CA GLU A 120 -2.73 3.01 -19.85
C GLU A 120 -3.15 3.32 -18.40
N VAL A 121 -3.04 2.35 -17.47
CA VAL A 121 -3.28 2.60 -16.04
C VAL A 121 -2.29 3.64 -15.50
N LEU A 122 -1.00 3.49 -15.82
CA LEU A 122 0.04 4.45 -15.39
C LEU A 122 -0.21 5.85 -15.95
N GLN A 123 -0.61 5.97 -17.22
CA GLN A 123 -0.98 7.26 -17.81
C GLN A 123 -2.17 7.92 -17.09
N ARG A 124 -3.19 7.13 -16.72
CA ARG A 124 -4.33 7.67 -15.96
C ARG A 124 -3.92 8.14 -14.58
N LEU A 125 -3.16 7.33 -13.84
CA LEU A 125 -2.63 7.71 -12.52
C LEU A 125 -1.82 9.01 -12.58
N GLU A 126 -0.89 9.12 -13.54
CA GLU A 126 -0.08 10.33 -13.72
C GLU A 126 -0.94 11.54 -14.10
N SER A 127 -1.93 11.38 -14.99
CA SER A 127 -2.83 12.47 -15.41
C SER A 127 -3.70 13.01 -14.28
N GLU A 128 -3.93 12.20 -13.24
CA GLU A 128 -4.69 12.56 -12.05
C GLU A 128 -3.80 13.06 -10.89
N GLY A 129 -2.50 13.18 -11.15
CA GLY A 129 -1.52 13.70 -10.18
C GLY A 129 -1.11 12.69 -9.12
N VAL A 130 -1.38 11.40 -9.30
CA VAL A 130 -0.76 10.36 -8.46
C VAL A 130 0.72 10.32 -8.78
N GLU A 131 1.55 10.38 -7.76
CA GLU A 131 3.01 10.45 -7.92
C GLU A 131 3.71 9.24 -7.36
N ASN A 132 3.01 8.36 -6.66
CA ASN A 132 3.60 7.22 -5.97
C ASN A 132 2.87 5.93 -6.34
N ILE A 133 3.65 4.87 -6.61
CA ILE A 133 3.12 3.53 -6.83
C ILE A 133 3.92 2.50 -6.03
N ILE A 134 3.31 1.34 -5.76
CA ILE A 134 4.04 0.12 -5.41
C ILE A 134 3.88 -0.90 -6.54
N ALA A 135 5.01 -1.32 -7.11
CA ALA A 135 5.05 -2.26 -8.22
C ALA A 135 5.08 -3.71 -7.71
N LEU A 136 4.06 -4.49 -8.09
CA LEU A 136 3.83 -5.84 -7.60
C LEU A 136 3.66 -6.82 -8.77
N ARG A 137 3.97 -8.09 -8.54
CA ARG A 137 3.60 -9.14 -9.50
C ARG A 137 2.10 -9.43 -9.41
N GLY A 138 1.59 -9.47 -8.19
CA GLY A 138 0.23 -9.91 -7.87
C GLY A 138 0.15 -11.41 -7.63
N ASP A 139 -0.92 -11.81 -6.95
CA ASP A 139 -1.21 -13.20 -6.64
C ASP A 139 -1.87 -13.91 -7.83
N PRO A 140 -1.68 -15.24 -7.97
CA PRO A 140 -2.43 -16.04 -8.92
C PRO A 140 -3.95 -15.82 -8.81
N PRO A 141 -4.71 -15.93 -9.92
CA PRO A 141 -6.17 -15.89 -9.86
C PRO A 141 -6.73 -16.91 -8.88
N ARG A 142 -7.87 -16.58 -8.25
CA ARG A 142 -8.49 -17.44 -7.24
C ARG A 142 -8.73 -18.85 -7.79
N GLY A 143 -8.15 -19.85 -7.11
CA GLY A 143 -8.24 -21.27 -7.50
C GLY A 143 -7.05 -21.78 -8.31
N SER A 144 -6.10 -20.90 -8.69
CA SER A 144 -4.78 -21.28 -9.19
C SER A 144 -3.75 -21.18 -8.07
N THR A 145 -2.77 -22.08 -8.08
CA THR A 145 -1.57 -22.00 -7.24
C THR A 145 -0.37 -21.41 -7.99
N GLU A 146 -0.45 -21.32 -9.31
CA GLU A 146 0.64 -20.86 -10.16
C GLU A 146 0.31 -19.53 -10.82
N PHE A 147 1.28 -18.61 -10.80
CA PHE A 147 1.23 -17.38 -11.57
C PHE A 147 1.57 -17.68 -13.03
N VAL A 148 0.68 -17.29 -13.94
CA VAL A 148 0.90 -17.37 -15.38
C VAL A 148 0.69 -15.98 -15.97
N PRO A 149 1.70 -15.37 -16.60
CA PRO A 149 1.52 -14.08 -17.26
C PRO A 149 0.56 -14.25 -18.45
N VAL A 150 -0.28 -13.25 -18.68
CA VAL A 150 -1.08 -13.19 -19.91
C VAL A 150 -0.18 -12.96 -21.11
N GLU A 151 -0.67 -13.26 -22.32
CA GLU A 151 0.08 -12.95 -23.55
C GLU A 151 0.42 -11.46 -23.60
N GLY A 152 1.70 -11.14 -23.81
CA GLY A 152 2.20 -9.77 -23.78
C GLY A 152 2.31 -9.14 -22.39
N GLY A 153 2.05 -9.89 -21.30
CA GLY A 153 2.16 -9.41 -19.92
C GLY A 153 3.58 -9.40 -19.35
N PHE A 154 3.70 -8.90 -18.12
CA PHE A 154 4.93 -8.95 -17.33
C PHE A 154 4.98 -10.23 -16.49
N GLN A 155 6.17 -10.83 -16.39
CA GLN A 155 6.35 -12.06 -15.62
C GLN A 155 6.67 -11.75 -14.16
N HIS A 156 7.45 -10.71 -13.90
CA HIS A 156 7.88 -10.32 -12.57
C HIS A 156 7.61 -8.84 -12.29
N ALA A 157 7.51 -8.49 -11.00
CA ALA A 157 7.44 -7.08 -10.56
C ALA A 157 8.64 -6.26 -11.07
N THR A 158 9.79 -6.89 -11.27
CA THR A 158 11.00 -6.27 -11.83
C THR A 158 10.82 -5.80 -13.27
N ASP A 159 9.99 -6.47 -14.07
CA ASP A 159 9.69 -6.03 -15.44
C ASP A 159 8.82 -4.78 -15.42
N LEU A 160 7.84 -4.74 -14.50
CA LEU A 160 7.01 -3.57 -14.26
C LEU A 160 7.84 -2.37 -13.78
N LEU A 161 8.78 -2.59 -12.85
CA LEU A 161 9.70 -1.56 -12.38
C LEU A 161 10.51 -0.95 -13.53
N LYS A 162 11.13 -1.78 -14.38
CA LYS A 162 11.85 -1.31 -15.57
C LYS A 162 10.97 -0.49 -16.50
N HIS A 163 9.73 -0.94 -16.73
CA HIS A 163 8.77 -0.24 -17.56
C HIS A 163 8.39 1.12 -16.99
N VAL A 164 8.09 1.19 -15.69
CA VAL A 164 7.79 2.44 -14.99
C VAL A 164 8.98 3.40 -15.08
N GLN A 165 10.18 2.93 -14.75
CA GLN A 165 11.41 3.73 -14.75
C GLN A 165 11.76 4.30 -16.12
N SER A 166 11.41 3.59 -17.20
CA SER A 166 11.71 4.00 -18.57
C SER A 166 10.69 5.00 -19.15
N ASN A 167 9.46 4.99 -18.67
CA ASN A 167 8.34 5.70 -19.30
C ASN A 167 7.71 6.79 -18.43
N PHE A 168 7.88 6.74 -17.11
CA PHE A 168 7.18 7.60 -16.16
C PHE A 168 8.12 8.14 -15.09
N ARG A 169 7.61 9.06 -14.26
CA ARG A 169 8.38 9.70 -13.18
C ARG A 169 7.70 9.54 -11.82
N PHE A 170 7.19 8.36 -11.50
CA PHE A 170 6.68 8.05 -10.16
C PHE A 170 7.81 8.00 -9.11
N GLY A 171 7.45 8.16 -7.83
CA GLY A 171 8.14 7.54 -6.71
C GLY A 171 7.68 6.08 -6.61
N VAL A 172 8.62 5.16 -6.44
CA VAL A 172 8.33 3.74 -6.66
C VAL A 172 8.73 2.92 -5.45
N ALA A 173 7.76 2.21 -4.88
CA ALA A 173 8.00 1.20 -3.86
C ALA A 173 8.02 -0.21 -4.47
N ALA A 174 8.62 -1.15 -3.75
CA ALA A 174 8.50 -2.57 -4.04
C ALA A 174 8.29 -3.39 -2.76
N ALA A 175 7.67 -4.57 -2.89
CA ALA A 175 7.49 -5.49 -1.77
C ALA A 175 8.76 -6.31 -1.49
N CYS A 176 9.01 -6.58 -0.21
CA CYS A 176 10.04 -7.52 0.28
C CYS A 176 9.49 -8.41 1.39
N TYR A 177 10.16 -9.53 1.68
CA TYR A 177 9.62 -10.60 2.53
C TYR A 177 10.68 -10.96 3.58
N PRO A 178 10.57 -10.48 4.83
CA PRO A 178 11.59 -10.73 5.87
C PRO A 178 11.88 -12.22 6.08
N GLU A 179 10.86 -13.05 5.91
CA GLU A 179 10.90 -14.51 6.08
C GLU A 179 11.03 -15.27 4.74
N GLY A 180 11.22 -14.54 3.63
CA GLY A 180 11.27 -15.07 2.26
C GLY A 180 9.90 -15.21 1.61
N HIS A 181 9.83 -15.01 0.30
CA HIS A 181 8.62 -15.30 -0.45
C HIS A 181 8.37 -16.82 -0.54
N THR A 182 7.12 -17.25 -0.43
CA THR A 182 6.73 -18.69 -0.42
C THR A 182 7.11 -19.45 -1.70
N GLU A 183 7.17 -18.75 -2.83
CA GLU A 183 7.62 -19.29 -4.12
C GLU A 183 9.14 -19.17 -4.37
N SER A 184 9.89 -18.51 -3.48
CA SER A 184 11.36 -18.43 -3.59
C SER A 184 11.98 -19.75 -3.12
N VAL A 185 13.02 -20.20 -3.82
CA VAL A 185 13.68 -21.49 -3.53
C VAL A 185 14.47 -21.45 -2.22
N ASP A 186 14.98 -20.28 -1.86
CA ASP A 186 15.68 -19.98 -0.61
C ASP A 186 15.72 -18.46 -0.37
N LEU A 187 16.23 -18.07 0.80
CA LEU A 187 16.32 -16.66 1.22
C LEU A 187 17.33 -15.85 0.40
N ASP A 188 18.39 -16.48 -0.10
CA ASP A 188 19.42 -15.81 -0.88
C ASP A 188 18.89 -15.43 -2.26
N THR A 189 18.15 -16.35 -2.90
CA THR A 189 17.47 -16.10 -4.17
C THR A 189 16.39 -15.02 -4.01
N ASP A 190 15.62 -15.05 -2.91
CA ASP A 190 14.64 -13.99 -2.63
C ASP A 190 15.31 -12.61 -2.55
N LEU A 191 16.48 -12.55 -1.88
CA LEU A 191 17.27 -11.35 -1.74
C LEU A 191 17.81 -10.83 -3.08
N ASP A 192 18.27 -11.72 -3.96
CA ASP A 192 18.69 -11.36 -5.32
C ASP A 192 17.57 -10.69 -6.13
N TYR A 193 16.33 -11.21 -6.00
CA TYR A 193 15.18 -10.58 -6.64
C TYR A 193 14.83 -9.23 -6.00
N ILE A 194 14.95 -9.07 -4.68
CA ILE A 194 14.76 -7.78 -4.01
C ILE A 194 15.81 -6.78 -4.49
N LYS A 195 17.09 -7.18 -4.56
CA LYS A 195 18.15 -6.36 -5.13
C LYS A 195 17.84 -5.95 -6.56
N MET A 196 17.38 -6.88 -7.39
CA MET A 196 16.96 -6.58 -8.76
C MET A 196 15.78 -5.58 -8.81
N LYS A 197 14.85 -5.60 -7.85
CA LYS A 197 13.78 -4.57 -7.77
C LYS A 197 14.38 -3.20 -7.50
N VAL A 198 15.33 -3.10 -6.57
CA VAL A 198 16.02 -1.84 -6.24
C VAL A 198 16.86 -1.34 -7.41
N ASP A 199 17.66 -2.21 -8.02
CA ASP A 199 18.48 -1.86 -9.19
C ASP A 199 17.63 -1.41 -10.40
N ASN A 200 16.35 -1.84 -10.46
CA ASN A 200 15.38 -1.41 -11.48
C ASN A 200 14.59 -0.15 -11.11
N GLY A 201 14.92 0.51 -10.01
CA GLY A 201 14.40 1.84 -9.67
C GLY A 201 13.36 1.89 -8.54
N ALA A 202 13.25 0.85 -7.70
CA ALA A 202 12.51 0.99 -6.44
C ALA A 202 13.27 1.96 -5.51
N ASP A 203 12.60 3.04 -5.10
CA ASP A 203 13.11 4.08 -4.21
C ASP A 203 13.09 3.65 -2.72
N PHE A 204 12.19 2.75 -2.35
CA PHE A 204 12.09 2.16 -1.01
C PHE A 204 11.34 0.81 -1.06
N LEU A 205 11.39 0.07 0.03
CA LEU A 205 10.72 -1.22 0.17
C LEU A 205 9.68 -1.18 1.30
N VAL A 206 8.61 -1.95 1.13
CA VAL A 206 7.64 -2.25 2.21
C VAL A 206 7.67 -3.74 2.45
N THR A 207 7.82 -4.15 3.71
CA THR A 207 7.86 -5.58 4.06
C THR A 207 6.46 -6.17 4.05
N GLN A 208 6.35 -7.44 3.70
CA GLN A 208 5.24 -8.29 4.12
C GLN A 208 5.10 -8.26 5.65
N LEU A 209 3.90 -8.60 6.15
CA LEU A 209 3.66 -8.76 7.58
C LEU A 209 4.61 -9.79 8.21
N PHE A 210 4.95 -9.54 9.47
CA PHE A 210 5.68 -10.44 10.35
C PHE A 210 5.19 -10.20 11.78
N TYR A 211 5.27 -11.22 12.65
CA TYR A 211 4.87 -11.09 14.07
C TYR A 211 6.06 -11.13 15.03
N ASP A 212 7.28 -11.39 14.53
CA ASP A 212 8.52 -11.33 15.29
C ASP A 212 9.49 -10.31 14.69
N ASN A 213 9.83 -9.28 15.46
CA ASN A 213 10.72 -8.22 15.01
C ASN A 213 12.12 -8.72 14.66
N ARG A 214 12.54 -9.88 15.18
CA ARG A 214 13.82 -10.50 14.82
C ARG A 214 13.89 -10.82 13.33
N HIS A 215 12.80 -11.28 12.71
CA HIS A 215 12.78 -11.52 11.26
C HIS A 215 13.04 -10.25 10.45
N TYR A 216 12.49 -9.12 10.91
CA TYR A 216 12.75 -7.82 10.28
C TYR A 216 14.22 -7.39 10.46
N PHE A 217 14.76 -7.46 11.67
CA PHE A 217 16.16 -7.05 11.92
C PHE A 217 17.18 -7.97 11.21
N ASP A 218 16.99 -9.29 11.26
CA ASP A 218 17.82 -10.26 10.53
C ASP A 218 17.71 -10.06 9.02
N PHE A 219 16.54 -9.64 8.52
CA PHE A 219 16.36 -9.27 7.12
C PHE A 219 17.11 -7.98 6.76
N LEU A 220 17.08 -6.94 7.61
CA LEU A 220 17.86 -5.72 7.37
C LEU A 220 19.36 -6.01 7.29
N GLU A 221 19.89 -6.86 8.17
CA GLU A 221 21.31 -7.25 8.15
C GLU A 221 21.68 -7.94 6.82
N ARG A 222 20.86 -8.90 6.37
CA ARG A 222 21.04 -9.57 5.07
C ARG A 222 20.92 -8.60 3.90
N ALA A 223 19.92 -7.71 3.92
CA ALA A 223 19.69 -6.71 2.87
C ALA A 223 20.89 -5.76 2.72
N HIS A 224 21.38 -5.20 3.82
CA HIS A 224 22.57 -4.33 3.79
C HIS A 224 23.82 -5.09 3.34
N ALA A 225 24.02 -6.33 3.80
CA ALA A 225 25.12 -7.17 3.34
C ALA A 225 25.04 -7.46 1.83
N GLY A 226 23.83 -7.55 1.28
CA GLY A 226 23.56 -7.67 -0.15
C GLY A 226 23.61 -6.36 -0.95
N GLY A 227 23.91 -5.22 -0.31
CA GLY A 227 23.96 -3.91 -0.98
C GLY A 227 22.59 -3.33 -1.33
N ILE A 228 21.57 -3.62 -0.51
CA ILE A 228 20.24 -3.01 -0.58
C ILE A 228 20.17 -1.91 0.50
N ASP A 229 20.45 -0.67 0.10
CA ASP A 229 20.58 0.48 1.02
C ASP A 229 19.37 1.44 1.00
N VAL A 230 18.33 1.12 0.22
CA VAL A 230 17.09 1.92 0.20
C VAL A 230 16.32 1.73 1.52
N PRO A 231 15.48 2.71 1.95
CA PRO A 231 14.67 2.54 3.14
C PRO A 231 13.75 1.31 3.06
N ILE A 232 13.67 0.55 4.15
CA ILE A 232 12.82 -0.64 4.27
C ILE A 232 11.79 -0.41 5.38
N ILE A 233 10.55 -0.12 5.01
CA ILE A 233 9.46 0.18 5.95
C ILE A 233 8.81 -1.13 6.42
N PRO A 234 8.78 -1.43 7.74
CA PRO A 234 8.07 -2.59 8.27
C PRO A 234 6.56 -2.46 8.06
N GLY A 235 5.96 -3.51 7.48
CA GLY A 235 4.53 -3.73 7.38
C GLY A 235 3.98 -4.45 8.61
N VAL A 236 3.06 -3.82 9.34
CA VAL A 236 2.47 -4.35 10.58
C VAL A 236 0.99 -4.60 10.39
N LEU A 237 0.57 -5.84 10.64
CA LEU A 237 -0.84 -6.23 10.66
C LEU A 237 -1.29 -6.48 12.11
N PRO A 238 -2.13 -5.60 12.70
CA PRO A 238 -2.71 -5.87 14.01
C PRO A 238 -3.62 -7.12 13.97
N VAL A 239 -3.51 -7.97 15.01
CA VAL A 239 -4.39 -9.13 15.16
C VAL A 239 -5.83 -8.65 15.40
N LEU A 240 -6.76 -9.11 14.55
CA LEU A 240 -8.19 -8.84 14.71
C LEU A 240 -8.95 -10.05 15.26
N ASN A 241 -8.61 -11.25 14.79
CA ASN A 241 -9.12 -12.52 15.29
C ASN A 241 -8.16 -13.66 14.88
N SER A 242 -8.22 -14.77 15.62
CA SER A 242 -7.29 -15.88 15.47
C SER A 242 -7.38 -16.57 14.11
N ALA A 243 -8.59 -16.79 13.59
CA ALA A 243 -8.78 -17.47 12.31
C ALA A 243 -8.17 -16.67 11.13
N GLN A 244 -8.31 -15.35 11.15
CA GLN A 244 -7.78 -14.47 10.12
C GLN A 244 -6.25 -14.42 10.15
N VAL A 245 -5.64 -14.29 11.34
CA VAL A 245 -4.18 -14.30 11.47
C VAL A 245 -3.59 -15.59 10.93
N ARG A 246 -4.11 -16.75 11.39
CA ARG A 246 -3.68 -18.07 10.92
C ARG A 246 -3.81 -18.23 9.40
N ARG A 247 -4.87 -17.67 8.81
CA ARG A 247 -5.07 -17.70 7.36
C ARG A 247 -4.05 -16.83 6.63
N PHE A 248 -3.80 -15.61 7.10
CA PHE A 248 -2.88 -14.71 6.42
C PHE A 248 -1.45 -15.19 6.52
N THR A 249 -1.01 -15.69 7.68
CA THR A 249 0.33 -16.26 7.84
C THR A 249 0.54 -17.50 6.98
N ALA A 250 -0.46 -18.38 6.87
CA ALA A 250 -0.40 -19.53 5.97
C ALA A 250 -0.29 -19.14 4.49
N LEU A 251 -0.85 -17.99 4.09
CA LEU A 251 -0.76 -17.48 2.71
C LEU A 251 0.55 -16.74 2.45
N SER A 252 1.02 -15.93 3.41
CA SER A 252 2.24 -15.13 3.28
C SER A 252 3.52 -15.93 3.53
N GLY A 253 3.42 -17.07 4.22
CA GLY A 253 4.56 -17.84 4.71
C GLY A 253 5.14 -17.34 6.04
N SER A 254 4.53 -16.31 6.65
CA SER A 254 5.01 -15.73 7.90
C SER A 254 4.80 -16.66 9.10
N GLU A 255 5.70 -16.65 10.07
CA GLU A 255 5.60 -17.42 11.29
C GLU A 255 4.71 -16.72 12.33
N ILE A 256 3.96 -17.51 13.10
CA ILE A 256 3.30 -17.05 14.32
C ILE A 256 4.19 -17.47 15.50
N PRO A 257 4.77 -16.52 16.25
CA PRO A 257 5.59 -16.84 17.41
C PRO A 257 4.81 -17.68 18.43
N PRO A 258 5.44 -18.68 19.09
CA PRO A 258 4.75 -19.58 20.02
C PRO A 258 3.97 -18.87 21.13
N ASP A 259 4.44 -17.71 21.60
CA ASP A 259 3.75 -16.95 22.63
C ASP A 259 2.53 -16.19 22.09
N LEU A 260 2.59 -15.70 20.85
CA LEU A 260 1.41 -15.18 20.17
C LEU A 260 0.41 -16.31 19.90
N ASP A 261 0.88 -17.48 19.48
CA ASP A 261 0.03 -18.62 19.17
C ASP A 261 -0.83 -19.05 20.36
N LYS A 262 -0.23 -19.11 21.56
CA LYS A 262 -0.97 -19.36 22.82
C LYS A 262 -2.03 -18.29 23.11
N LEU A 263 -1.73 -17.01 22.81
CA LEU A 263 -2.70 -15.93 22.98
C LEU A 263 -3.85 -16.04 21.98
N LEU A 264 -3.57 -16.42 20.74
CA LEU A 264 -4.58 -16.66 19.71
C LEU A 264 -5.53 -17.79 20.12
N ASP A 265 -5.00 -18.88 20.69
CA ASP A 265 -5.83 -19.98 21.19
C ASP A 265 -6.66 -19.56 22.40
N LYS A 266 -6.07 -18.81 23.33
CA LYS A 266 -6.76 -18.31 24.53
C LYS A 266 -7.98 -17.43 24.20
N TYR A 267 -7.89 -16.63 23.13
CA TYR A 267 -8.93 -15.68 22.75
C TYR A 267 -9.71 -16.09 21.49
N ALA A 268 -9.58 -17.35 21.04
CA ALA A 268 -10.18 -17.83 19.79
C ALA A 268 -11.72 -17.68 19.75
N ASP A 269 -12.40 -17.76 20.90
CA ASP A 269 -13.85 -17.69 21.01
C ASP A 269 -14.39 -16.25 21.21
N SER A 270 -13.52 -15.23 21.18
CA SER A 270 -13.92 -13.83 21.41
C SER A 270 -13.13 -12.85 20.55
N ASP A 271 -13.73 -12.43 19.44
CA ASP A 271 -13.15 -11.43 18.53
C ASP A 271 -12.78 -10.12 19.24
N ASN A 272 -13.59 -9.66 20.20
CA ASN A 272 -13.27 -8.43 20.96
C ASN A 272 -11.99 -8.62 21.80
N SER A 273 -11.87 -9.75 22.50
CA SER A 273 -10.70 -10.04 23.33
C SER A 273 -9.45 -10.27 22.47
N ALA A 274 -9.60 -10.97 21.33
CA ALA A 274 -8.52 -11.18 20.37
C ALA A 274 -8.03 -9.85 19.77
N ARG A 275 -8.95 -8.93 19.46
CA ARG A 275 -8.62 -7.60 18.95
C ARG A 275 -7.90 -6.74 19.99
N ASP A 276 -8.36 -6.72 21.23
CA ASP A 276 -7.70 -5.94 22.29
C ASP A 276 -6.30 -6.52 22.60
N MET A 277 -6.15 -7.85 22.62
CA MET A 277 -4.84 -8.50 22.69
C MET A 277 -3.95 -8.12 21.50
N GLY A 278 -4.52 -8.10 20.29
CA GLY A 278 -3.82 -7.71 19.08
C GLY A 278 -3.33 -6.27 19.07
N VAL A 279 -4.09 -5.35 19.65
CA VAL A 279 -3.67 -3.95 19.88
C VAL A 279 -2.45 -3.91 20.79
N GLU A 280 -2.46 -4.62 21.92
CA GLU A 280 -1.32 -4.64 22.85
C GLU A 280 -0.08 -5.27 22.21
N TYR A 281 -0.25 -6.39 21.48
CA TYR A 281 0.84 -7.05 20.78
C TYR A 281 1.48 -6.14 19.73
N ALA A 282 0.66 -5.54 18.85
CA ALA A 282 1.15 -4.63 17.82
C ALA A 282 1.71 -3.33 18.41
N THR A 283 1.18 -2.85 19.55
CA THR A 283 1.77 -1.72 20.29
C THR A 283 3.20 -2.04 20.72
N ALA A 284 3.43 -3.21 21.32
CA ALA A 284 4.78 -3.63 21.73
C ALA A 284 5.71 -3.81 20.52
N GLN A 285 5.20 -4.45 19.46
CA GLN A 285 5.93 -4.66 18.21
C GLN A 285 6.39 -3.34 17.60
N VAL A 286 5.46 -2.39 17.41
CA VAL A 286 5.75 -1.09 16.81
C VAL A 286 6.63 -0.25 17.72
N ARG A 287 6.49 -0.32 19.05
CA ARG A 287 7.38 0.39 19.97
C ARG A 287 8.84 -0.03 19.79
N GLU A 288 9.10 -1.34 19.76
CA GLU A 288 10.45 -1.85 19.57
C GLU A 288 11.02 -1.46 18.19
N LEU A 289 10.25 -1.60 17.12
CA LEU A 289 10.64 -1.13 15.79
C LEU A 289 10.95 0.38 15.81
N TRP A 290 10.08 1.16 16.44
CA TRP A 290 10.21 2.61 16.49
C TRP A 290 11.46 3.05 17.27
N ASP A 291 11.71 2.44 18.42
CA ASP A 291 12.88 2.71 19.26
C ASP A 291 14.19 2.25 18.59
N ALA A 292 14.13 1.21 17.74
CA ALA A 292 15.25 0.78 16.89
C ALA A 292 15.52 1.71 15.70
N GLY A 293 14.69 2.73 15.47
CA GLY A 293 14.94 3.75 14.45
C GLY A 293 14.52 3.37 13.03
N VAL A 294 13.55 2.46 12.85
CA VAL A 294 13.01 2.11 11.52
C VAL A 294 12.58 3.35 10.73
N PRO A 295 12.69 3.34 9.39
CA PRO A 295 12.46 4.53 8.58
C PRO A 295 11.00 4.98 8.56
N GLY A 296 10.05 4.17 9.04
CA GLY A 296 8.62 4.48 9.13
C GLY A 296 7.86 3.23 9.59
N VAL A 297 6.54 3.26 9.60
CA VAL A 297 5.68 2.08 9.84
C VAL A 297 4.50 2.10 8.88
N HIS A 298 4.23 0.96 8.26
CA HIS A 298 3.11 0.77 7.35
C HIS A 298 2.10 -0.19 7.97
N PHE A 299 0.88 0.28 8.24
CA PHE A 299 -0.16 -0.54 8.85
C PHE A 299 -1.11 -1.12 7.81
N TYR A 300 -1.27 -2.44 7.86
CA TYR A 300 -2.35 -3.13 7.13
C TYR A 300 -3.66 -2.97 7.90
N VAL A 301 -4.50 -2.01 7.52
CA VAL A 301 -5.66 -1.62 8.35
C VAL A 301 -6.91 -2.47 8.13
N LEU A 302 -6.96 -3.23 7.03
CA LEU A 302 -8.10 -4.09 6.66
C LEU A 302 -9.46 -3.37 6.71
N ASN A 303 -9.46 -2.08 6.34
CA ASN A 303 -10.61 -1.18 6.41
C ASN A 303 -11.24 -1.11 7.81
N ARG A 304 -10.41 -1.09 8.86
CA ARG A 304 -10.84 -0.86 10.24
C ARG A 304 -9.92 0.13 10.93
N SER A 305 -10.50 1.15 11.57
CA SER A 305 -9.75 2.20 12.26
C SER A 305 -9.35 1.79 13.69
N TYR A 306 -10.23 1.10 14.41
CA TYR A 306 -10.10 0.86 15.86
C TYR A 306 -8.70 0.41 16.29
N SER A 307 -8.18 -0.68 15.72
CA SER A 307 -6.92 -1.26 16.21
C SER A 307 -5.74 -0.32 16.02
N VAL A 308 -5.63 0.32 14.85
CA VAL A 308 -4.52 1.23 14.54
C VAL A 308 -4.64 2.53 15.33
N SER A 309 -5.84 3.09 15.46
CA SER A 309 -6.12 4.24 16.33
C SER A 309 -5.64 3.99 17.76
N ARG A 310 -5.98 2.83 18.33
CA ARG A 310 -5.58 2.46 19.69
C ARG A 310 -4.06 2.22 19.83
N ILE A 311 -3.43 1.63 18.83
CA ILE A 311 -1.96 1.46 18.81
C ILE A 311 -1.27 2.83 18.82
N LEU A 312 -1.72 3.76 17.98
CA LEU A 312 -1.14 5.10 17.90
C LEU A 312 -1.39 5.92 19.18
N ASP A 313 -2.59 5.81 19.76
CA ASP A 313 -2.91 6.39 21.07
C ASP A 313 -1.99 5.85 22.18
N ASN A 314 -1.71 4.54 22.19
CA ASN A 314 -0.85 3.89 23.18
C ASN A 314 0.64 4.27 23.04
N LEU A 315 1.10 4.55 21.81
CA LEU A 315 2.50 4.84 21.53
C LEU A 315 2.86 6.30 21.76
N THR A 316 1.92 7.24 21.52
CA THR A 316 2.18 8.69 21.57
C THR A 316 3.45 9.06 20.81
N ILE A 317 3.50 8.71 19.52
CA ILE A 317 4.71 8.81 18.70
C ILE A 317 5.17 10.28 18.60
N SER A 318 6.34 10.57 19.18
CA SER A 318 6.91 11.92 19.16
C SER A 318 7.26 12.35 17.73
N GLY A 319 6.80 13.53 17.32
CA GLY A 319 6.99 14.06 15.96
C GLY A 319 5.90 13.64 14.95
N HIS A 320 5.11 12.62 15.28
CA HIS A 320 3.91 12.24 14.54
C HIS A 320 2.69 12.57 15.43
N GLN A 321 2.43 13.87 15.59
CA GLN A 321 1.33 14.32 16.44
C GLN A 321 0.09 14.63 15.62
N ARG A 322 -1.05 14.13 16.12
CA ARG A 322 -2.40 14.65 15.88
C ARG A 322 -2.34 16.16 16.08
N GLN A 323 -2.45 16.93 15.00
CA GLN A 323 -2.79 18.34 15.16
C GLN A 323 -4.29 18.36 15.48
N ASP A 324 -4.59 18.66 16.74
CA ASP A 324 -5.93 18.72 17.33
C ASP A 324 -6.94 19.54 16.50
#